data_AF-A0A545U9N6-F1
#
_entry.id   AF-A0A545U9N6-F1
#
_cell.length_a   1.000
_cell.length_b   1.000
_cell.length_c   1.000
_cell.angle_alpha   90.00
_cell.angle_beta   90.00
_cell.angle_gamma   90.00
#
_symmetry.space_group_name_H-M   'P 1'
#
loop_
_entity.id
_entity.type
_entity.pdbx_description
1 polymer ?
#
loop_
_entity_poly.entity_id
_entity_poly.type
_entity_poly.pdbx_seq_one_letter_code
_entity_poly.pdbx_strand_id
1 'polypeptide(L)'
;MVVSLRVLLVVAVLSVTVAGNVLSSDKFAVTRSATALNSGGTVMIHSIRASRTDCVSPCTVVFSADNVEDTASSTDNDWYNLGYYWDYGDSTADENYGLYRRGADYFRDDANGASREFDTTPLGAHTYLCESGTCTFHAGLSVRNALGDWATDWITITVRSQSVEYPGTSTVCVSSGANYADCPAGAQQALALPDYGTWENNTRYLLKSGETHSMDGKCIEFDTDNVLISSYGTDSFPTLSTLLNIGSDSANCKDVTPNDATVAGYANPWWISNITLTKLRIREIRLNASFRNIGLHDIDMNWENEDFGGGIHTSSVDFCSKSQTLTCSNVPLPYGVYMSEVKLVGSRVNPPGTNVGFWTTSGVSYIAFLNSVAHVAYQHNIRIEGASRVLVAHSDLLGDHIGKSGKKHKVTIRPEGYRNADMLNQMRVPSGDKSRVYDSRYIVIADNYIGTPASVGNASAIAVMTTNGTVAETVRWGIVDNNTFDLSGGSGDGPSAFDIRLSGYDLGCYTTNDQEARQGCGDGGQRGIPTGFYNKRLFGEKPVAPDSPGTYGGFY
;
A
#
# COMPACT_ATOMS: atom_id res chain seq x y z
N MET A 1 32.48 -12.73 51.68
CA MET A 1 32.95 -13.47 50.49
C MET A 1 31.76 -14.27 49.99
N VAL A 2 30.97 -13.71 49.07
CA VAL A 2 29.76 -14.35 48.52
C VAL A 2 30.00 -14.43 47.02
N VAL A 3 30.12 -15.66 46.51
CA VAL A 3 30.41 -15.96 45.11
C VAL A 3 29.08 -16.00 44.36
N SER A 4 28.91 -15.10 43.39
CA SER A 4 27.76 -15.04 42.50
C SER A 4 27.95 -16.05 41.36
N LEU A 5 27.07 -17.05 41.29
CA LEU A 5 27.01 -18.03 40.21
C LEU A 5 26.18 -17.45 39.05
N ARG A 6 26.79 -17.19 37.89
CA ARG A 6 26.06 -16.87 36.65
C ARG A 6 25.90 -18.15 35.83
N VAL A 7 24.65 -18.55 35.57
CA VAL A 7 24.30 -19.64 34.66
C VAL A 7 24.22 -19.07 33.24
N LEU A 8 25.05 -19.61 32.34
CA LEU A 8 25.04 -19.29 30.91
C LEU A 8 24.15 -20.34 30.20
N LEU A 9 23.02 -19.92 29.66
CA LEU A 9 22.15 -20.76 28.82
C LEU A 9 22.69 -20.72 27.38
N VAL A 10 23.19 -21.85 26.88
CA VAL A 10 23.59 -22.01 25.46
C VAL A 10 22.43 -22.65 24.71
N VAL A 11 21.80 -21.91 23.80
CA VAL A 11 20.80 -22.45 22.87
C VAL A 11 21.54 -22.97 21.64
N ALA A 12 21.54 -24.29 21.45
CA ALA A 12 22.05 -24.92 20.23
C ALA A 12 20.94 -24.92 19.15
N VAL A 13 21.21 -24.28 18.01
CA VAL A 13 20.32 -24.32 16.83
C VAL A 13 20.78 -25.48 15.95
N LEU A 14 19.91 -26.48 15.78
CA LEU A 14 20.10 -27.61 14.87
C LEU A 14 19.60 -27.19 13.47
N SER A 15 20.49 -27.04 12.50
CA SER A 15 20.14 -26.77 11.10
C SER A 15 19.98 -28.09 10.33
N VAL A 16 18.77 -28.39 9.87
CA VAL A 16 18.48 -29.48 8.92
C VAL A 16 18.39 -28.87 7.52
N THR A 17 19.30 -29.26 6.63
CA THR A 17 19.29 -28.82 5.22
C THR A 17 18.34 -29.70 4.42
N VAL A 18 17.22 -29.14 3.94
CA VAL A 18 16.40 -29.75 2.87
C VAL A 18 16.70 -28.99 1.58
N ALA A 19 17.15 -29.70 0.55
CA ALA A 19 17.42 -29.13 -0.76
C ALA A 19 16.10 -28.78 -1.46
N GLY A 20 15.74 -27.50 -1.39
CA GLY A 20 14.75 -26.84 -2.22
C GLY A 20 15.11 -25.35 -2.24
N ASN A 21 14.96 -24.69 -3.39
CA ASN A 21 15.19 -23.24 -3.53
C ASN A 21 14.20 -22.47 -2.65
N VAL A 22 14.50 -22.37 -1.37
CA VAL A 22 13.91 -21.42 -0.43
C VAL A 22 14.71 -20.15 -0.64
N LEU A 23 14.08 -19.14 -1.24
CA LEU A 23 14.53 -17.75 -1.11
C LEU A 23 14.90 -17.57 0.35
N SER A 24 16.18 -17.26 0.61
CA SER A 24 16.72 -17.20 1.97
C SER A 24 15.70 -16.51 2.85
N SER A 25 15.31 -17.14 3.95
CA SER A 25 14.51 -16.48 4.95
C SER A 25 15.29 -15.24 5.36
N ASP A 26 14.91 -14.08 4.80
CA ASP A 26 15.04 -12.83 5.51
C ASP A 26 14.36 -13.13 6.83
N LYS A 27 15.17 -13.47 7.82
CA LYS A 27 14.73 -13.56 9.20
C LYS A 27 14.02 -12.24 9.38
N PHE A 28 12.72 -12.28 9.69
CA PHE A 28 12.05 -11.11 10.22
C PHE A 28 13.03 -10.52 11.22
N ALA A 29 13.50 -9.30 10.94
CA ALA A 29 14.02 -8.49 12.00
C ALA A 29 12.78 -8.13 12.84
N VAL A 30 12.34 -9.10 13.66
CA VAL A 30 11.55 -8.82 14.86
C VAL A 30 12.54 -8.11 15.77
N THR A 31 12.86 -6.86 15.46
CA THR A 31 13.65 -6.00 16.32
C THR A 31 12.70 -5.50 17.40
N ARG A 32 12.27 -6.42 18.28
CA ARG A 32 11.56 -6.08 19.50
C ARG A 32 12.50 -5.21 20.31
N SER A 33 12.21 -3.92 20.33
CA SER A 33 13.03 -2.93 21.04
C SER A 33 12.53 -2.75 22.48
N ALA A 34 11.33 -3.25 22.80
CA ALA A 34 10.75 -3.24 24.14
C ALA A 34 10.01 -4.55 24.44
N THR A 35 9.80 -4.85 25.72
CA THR A 35 8.93 -5.95 26.15
C THR A 35 7.49 -5.46 26.06
N ALA A 36 6.63 -6.17 25.34
CA ALA A 36 5.20 -5.84 25.27
C ALA A 36 4.61 -5.69 26.69
N LEU A 37 3.85 -4.62 26.90
CA LEU A 37 3.13 -4.36 28.15
C LEU A 37 1.69 -4.86 28.01
N ASN A 38 1.07 -5.29 29.10
CA ASN A 38 -0.34 -5.66 29.10
C ASN A 38 -0.95 -5.48 30.50
N SER A 39 -2.29 -5.49 30.56
CA SER A 39 -3.05 -5.41 31.80
C SER A 39 -2.97 -6.68 32.68
N GLY A 40 -2.31 -7.75 32.21
CA GLY A 40 -2.38 -9.09 32.78
C GLY A 40 -3.67 -9.86 32.42
N GLY A 41 -4.50 -9.28 31.54
CA GLY A 41 -5.77 -9.84 31.08
C GLY A 41 -5.65 -10.79 29.89
N THR A 42 -6.70 -10.88 29.07
CA THR A 42 -6.80 -11.89 27.99
C THR A 42 -6.25 -11.44 26.64
N VAL A 43 -5.96 -10.14 26.49
CA VAL A 43 -5.47 -9.53 25.24
C VAL A 43 -3.95 -9.61 25.15
N MET A 44 -3.45 -10.04 23.99
CA MET A 44 -2.01 -10.15 23.71
C MET A 44 -1.67 -9.61 22.32
N ILE A 45 -0.52 -8.94 22.22
CA ILE A 45 0.14 -8.63 20.94
C ILE A 45 1.34 -9.58 20.81
N HIS A 46 1.26 -10.54 19.88
CA HIS A 46 2.36 -11.46 19.62
C HIS A 46 3.44 -10.81 18.75
N SER A 47 3.04 -9.96 17.81
CA SER A 47 3.98 -9.14 17.04
C SER A 47 3.26 -8.02 16.30
N ILE A 48 3.89 -6.85 16.23
CA ILE A 48 3.58 -5.85 15.20
C ILE A 48 4.29 -6.26 13.91
N ARG A 49 3.56 -6.26 12.78
CA ARG A 49 4.19 -6.35 11.46
C ARG A 49 4.29 -4.96 10.85
N ALA A 50 5.44 -4.66 10.26
CA ALA A 50 5.63 -3.52 9.39
C ALA A 50 6.04 -4.01 8.00
N SER A 51 5.61 -3.28 6.96
CA SER A 51 6.01 -3.55 5.59
C SER A 51 7.52 -3.35 5.38
N ARG A 52 8.13 -2.45 6.14
CA ARG A 52 9.58 -2.25 6.20
C ARG A 52 9.95 -1.58 7.51
N THR A 53 11.11 -1.93 8.03
CA THR A 53 11.70 -1.34 9.24
C THR A 53 12.96 -0.54 8.95
N ASP A 54 13.42 -0.56 7.70
CA ASP A 54 14.59 0.14 7.20
C ASP A 54 14.32 0.61 5.77
N CYS A 55 14.63 1.89 5.47
CA CYS A 55 14.33 2.52 4.20
C CYS A 55 15.02 3.89 4.05
N VAL A 56 14.89 4.48 2.86
CA VAL A 56 15.35 5.83 2.54
C VAL A 56 14.14 6.78 2.54
N SER A 57 14.34 8.02 3.01
CA SER A 57 13.33 9.08 3.03
C SER A 57 12.96 9.53 1.60
N PRO A 58 11.67 9.76 1.26
CA PRO A 58 10.49 9.54 2.10
C PRO A 58 10.16 8.04 2.26
N CYS A 59 9.81 7.63 3.48
CA CYS A 59 9.56 6.23 3.79
C CYS A 59 8.14 5.98 4.33
N THR A 60 7.24 5.61 3.43
CA THR A 60 5.90 5.11 3.78
C THR A 60 5.94 3.68 4.30
N VAL A 61 5.45 3.43 5.51
CA VAL A 61 5.41 2.10 6.15
C VAL A 61 3.97 1.73 6.45
N VAL A 62 3.57 0.49 6.13
CA VAL A 62 2.28 -0.07 6.52
C VAL A 62 2.48 -0.95 7.75
N PHE A 63 1.69 -0.70 8.78
CA PHE A 63 1.67 -1.45 10.03
C PHE A 63 0.43 -2.35 10.07
N SER A 64 0.59 -3.54 10.65
CA SER A 64 -0.48 -4.53 10.78
C SER A 64 -0.47 -5.20 12.15
N ALA A 65 -1.66 -5.23 12.76
CA ALA A 65 -1.94 -5.90 14.01
C ALA A 65 -2.42 -7.36 13.80
N ASP A 66 -1.99 -8.04 12.74
CA ASP A 66 -2.59 -9.32 12.29
C ASP A 66 -2.19 -10.54 13.14
N ASN A 67 -1.52 -10.27 14.25
CA ASN A 67 -1.04 -11.24 15.22
C ASN A 67 -1.38 -10.77 16.64
N VAL A 68 -2.62 -10.31 16.82
CA VAL A 68 -3.24 -10.02 18.10
C VAL A 68 -4.21 -11.14 18.45
N GLU A 69 -4.39 -11.38 19.74
CA GLU A 69 -5.26 -12.43 20.27
C GLU A 69 -6.02 -11.90 21.50
N ASP A 70 -7.30 -12.23 21.60
CA ASP A 70 -8.09 -12.09 22.82
C ASP A 70 -8.66 -13.44 23.25
N THR A 71 -8.03 -14.07 24.25
CA THR A 71 -8.45 -15.39 24.75
C THR A 71 -9.81 -15.39 25.45
N ALA A 72 -10.39 -14.23 25.76
CA ALA A 72 -11.76 -14.11 26.26
C ALA A 72 -12.81 -14.04 25.15
N SER A 73 -12.40 -13.74 23.90
CA SER A 73 -13.29 -13.61 22.77
C SER A 73 -13.89 -14.99 22.42
N SER A 74 -15.21 -15.08 22.42
CA SER A 74 -15.90 -16.29 21.95
C SER A 74 -16.05 -16.33 20.42
N THR A 75 -15.41 -15.38 19.72
CA THR A 75 -15.50 -15.21 18.27
C THR A 75 -14.11 -15.26 17.66
N ASP A 76 -13.96 -15.91 16.52
CA ASP A 76 -12.67 -16.02 15.82
C ASP A 76 -12.21 -14.71 15.13
N ASN A 77 -12.81 -13.55 15.48
CA ASN A 77 -12.61 -12.27 14.80
C ASN A 77 -12.13 -11.15 15.72
N ASP A 78 -11.00 -11.38 16.38
CA ASP A 78 -10.34 -10.37 17.23
C ASP A 78 -10.00 -9.10 16.44
N TRP A 79 -9.73 -9.23 15.14
CA TRP A 79 -9.48 -8.14 14.22
C TRP A 79 -10.59 -7.07 14.22
N TYR A 80 -11.86 -7.47 14.32
CA TYR A 80 -13.00 -6.55 14.36
C TYR A 80 -13.41 -6.13 15.78
N ASN A 81 -13.17 -6.97 16.77
CA ASN A 81 -13.73 -6.79 18.12
C ASN A 81 -12.81 -6.02 19.08
N LEU A 82 -11.54 -5.83 18.73
CA LEU A 82 -10.60 -5.04 19.51
C LEU A 82 -10.62 -3.57 19.08
N GLY A 83 -10.40 -2.68 20.05
CA GLY A 83 -10.04 -1.28 19.79
C GLY A 83 -8.54 -1.19 19.55
N TYR A 84 -8.14 -0.32 18.62
CA TYR A 84 -6.75 -0.14 18.20
C TYR A 84 -6.34 1.33 18.35
N TYR A 85 -5.07 1.55 18.68
CA TYR A 85 -4.42 2.86 18.63
C TYR A 85 -2.98 2.68 18.20
N TRP A 86 -2.63 3.17 17.01
CA TRP A 86 -1.26 3.30 16.54
C TRP A 86 -0.72 4.65 16.95
N ASP A 87 0.51 4.72 17.48
CA ASP A 87 1.26 5.97 17.63
C ASP A 87 2.51 5.82 16.78
N TYR A 88 2.71 6.68 15.79
CA TYR A 88 3.83 6.54 14.86
C TYR A 88 5.18 7.00 15.43
N GLY A 89 5.20 7.62 16.62
CA GLY A 89 6.43 8.05 17.26
C GLY A 89 7.18 9.10 16.43
N ASP A 90 6.45 9.90 15.67
CA ASP A 90 6.94 11.00 14.84
C ASP A 90 6.29 12.30 15.31
N SER A 91 6.87 12.92 16.35
CA SER A 91 6.37 14.16 16.94
C SER A 91 6.40 15.36 15.99
N THR A 92 7.07 15.22 14.85
CA THR A 92 7.17 16.29 13.85
C THR A 92 6.05 16.21 12.81
N ALA A 93 5.28 15.13 12.80
CA ALA A 93 4.22 14.90 11.81
C ALA A 93 3.12 15.95 11.90
N ASP A 94 2.67 16.32 13.12
CA ASP A 94 1.67 17.39 13.30
C ASP A 94 2.32 18.79 13.28
N GLU A 95 3.57 18.95 13.71
CA GLU A 95 4.27 20.25 13.70
C GLU A 95 4.55 20.78 12.28
N ASN A 96 4.89 19.90 11.35
CA ASN A 96 5.26 20.30 9.98
C ASN A 96 4.06 20.41 9.03
N TYR A 97 2.96 19.68 9.29
CA TYR A 97 1.86 19.55 8.33
C TYR A 97 0.44 19.45 8.92
N GLY A 98 0.29 19.41 10.25
CA GLY A 98 -0.99 19.33 10.96
C GLY A 98 -1.80 18.04 10.71
N LEU A 99 -2.96 17.91 11.36
CA LEU A 99 -3.90 16.80 11.14
C LEU A 99 -4.25 16.67 9.64
N TYR A 100 -4.39 15.43 9.14
CA TYR A 100 -5.16 15.22 7.91
C TYR A 100 -6.58 15.65 8.18
N ARG A 101 -7.17 16.38 7.27
CA ARG A 101 -8.60 16.52 7.27
C ARG A 101 -9.15 15.20 6.70
N ARG A 102 -10.26 14.64 7.21
CA ARG A 102 -10.79 13.37 6.67
C ARG A 102 -10.87 13.53 5.15
N GLY A 103 -10.18 12.77 4.32
CA GLY A 103 -10.02 13.17 2.91
C GLY A 103 -9.13 14.42 2.65
N ALA A 104 -8.22 14.31 1.68
CA ALA A 104 -7.05 15.19 1.52
C ALA A 104 -7.38 16.69 1.27
N ASP A 105 -8.43 17.02 0.52
CA ASP A 105 -8.78 18.38 0.10
C ASP A 105 -10.18 18.84 0.55
N TYR A 106 -11.17 17.95 0.71
CA TYR A 106 -12.59 18.36 0.88
C TYR A 106 -13.02 18.71 2.31
N PHE A 107 -12.41 18.14 3.36
CA PHE A 107 -12.90 18.36 4.73
C PHE A 107 -12.18 19.47 5.47
N ARG A 108 -12.07 20.65 4.87
CA ARG A 108 -11.25 21.75 5.37
C ARG A 108 -11.66 22.39 6.74
N ASP A 109 -11.84 21.64 7.83
CA ASP A 109 -12.08 22.08 9.22
C ASP A 109 -11.20 21.32 10.26
N ASP A 110 -10.71 22.02 11.29
CA ASP A 110 -9.65 21.61 12.23
C ASP A 110 -10.14 20.69 13.36
N ALA A 111 -11.45 20.53 13.56
CA ALA A 111 -12.00 19.79 14.69
C ALA A 111 -12.24 18.28 14.43
N ASN A 112 -12.20 17.84 13.17
CA ASN A 112 -12.74 16.54 12.75
C ASN A 112 -11.84 15.74 11.80
N GLY A 113 -10.56 16.14 11.67
CA GLY A 113 -9.57 15.48 10.83
C GLY A 113 -9.03 14.15 11.39
N ALA A 114 -8.46 13.32 10.53
CA ALA A 114 -7.65 12.18 10.93
C ALA A 114 -6.21 12.61 11.30
N SER A 115 -5.60 12.00 12.29
CA SER A 115 -4.25 12.40 12.71
C SER A 115 -3.17 11.93 11.72
N ARG A 116 -2.07 12.68 11.63
CA ARG A 116 -0.84 12.18 11.00
C ARG A 116 0.02 11.36 11.97
N GLU A 117 -0.24 11.48 13.27
CA GLU A 117 0.53 10.82 14.33
C GLU A 117 -0.05 9.47 14.73
N PHE A 118 -1.35 9.24 14.50
CA PHE A 118 -2.01 8.02 14.93
C PHE A 118 -3.12 7.54 13.97
N ASP A 119 -3.40 6.24 14.05
CA ASP A 119 -4.57 5.59 13.45
C ASP A 119 -5.28 4.72 14.50
N THR A 120 -6.57 4.45 14.30
CA THR A 120 -7.38 3.68 15.27
C THR A 120 -8.02 2.42 14.67
N THR A 121 -7.38 1.88 13.64
CA THR A 121 -7.76 0.65 12.94
C THR A 121 -6.66 -0.41 13.04
N PRO A 122 -6.95 -1.70 12.79
CA PRO A 122 -5.93 -2.76 12.92
C PRO A 122 -4.80 -2.70 11.88
N LEU A 123 -5.01 -1.97 10.78
CA LEU A 123 -3.93 -1.50 9.91
C LEU A 123 -3.77 0.00 10.09
N GLY A 124 -2.54 0.47 9.96
CA GLY A 124 -2.19 1.89 9.89
C GLY A 124 -1.05 2.11 8.89
N ALA A 125 -0.81 3.34 8.46
CA ALA A 125 0.37 3.67 7.69
C ALA A 125 0.85 5.09 7.96
N HIS A 126 2.17 5.27 7.90
CA HIS A 126 2.81 6.58 8.06
C HIS A 126 3.94 6.78 7.08
N THR A 127 4.20 8.02 6.67
CA THR A 127 5.36 8.38 5.84
C THR A 127 6.38 9.14 6.66
N TYR A 128 7.45 8.45 7.04
CA TYR A 128 8.55 9.04 7.78
C TYR A 128 9.47 9.84 6.86
N LEU A 129 9.86 11.02 7.32
CA LEU A 129 10.83 11.88 6.65
C LEU A 129 12.11 11.94 7.49
N CYS A 130 13.26 11.85 6.82
CA CYS A 130 14.56 12.06 7.43
C CYS A 130 15.38 13.01 6.57
N GLU A 131 15.53 14.25 7.04
CA GLU A 131 16.19 15.31 6.27
C GLU A 131 17.72 15.13 6.25
N SER A 132 18.30 14.65 7.35
CA SER A 132 19.74 14.47 7.48
C SER A 132 20.10 13.27 8.33
N GLY A 133 21.26 12.65 8.04
CA GLY A 133 21.73 11.50 8.80
C GLY A 133 20.84 10.27 8.64
N THR A 134 20.63 9.59 9.76
CA THR A 134 19.72 8.46 9.94
C THR A 134 18.81 8.78 11.13
N CYS A 135 17.50 8.69 10.91
CA CYS A 135 16.47 8.95 11.89
C CYS A 135 15.88 7.63 12.37
N THR A 136 15.55 7.55 13.67
CA THR A 136 14.95 6.36 14.28
C THR A 136 13.62 6.76 14.91
N PHE A 137 12.57 6.02 14.56
CA PHE A 137 11.21 6.22 15.05
C PHE A 137 10.74 4.95 15.78
N HIS A 138 9.84 5.12 16.75
CA HIS A 138 9.33 4.03 17.59
C HIS A 138 7.80 3.97 17.49
N ALA A 139 7.29 3.33 16.44
CA ALA A 139 5.86 3.17 16.27
C ALA A 139 5.31 2.18 17.32
N GLY A 140 4.33 2.62 18.10
CA GLY A 140 3.62 1.83 19.10
C GLY A 140 2.24 1.39 18.61
N LEU A 141 1.79 0.24 19.11
CA LEU A 141 0.40 -0.22 19.00
C LEU A 141 -0.14 -0.49 20.40
N SER A 142 -1.28 0.10 20.74
CA SER A 142 -2.11 -0.32 21.85
C SER A 142 -3.37 -0.99 21.32
N VAL A 143 -3.79 -2.07 21.99
CA VAL A 143 -5.06 -2.76 21.72
C VAL A 143 -5.87 -2.91 23.00
N ARG A 144 -7.20 -2.91 22.91
CA ARG A 144 -8.10 -3.09 24.05
C ARG A 144 -9.36 -3.85 23.68
N ASN A 145 -9.81 -4.76 24.54
CA ASN A 145 -11.09 -5.45 24.38
C ASN A 145 -12.24 -4.76 25.14
N ALA A 146 -13.46 -5.29 24.97
CA ALA A 146 -14.66 -4.76 25.63
C ALA A 146 -14.66 -4.91 27.16
N LEU A 147 -13.85 -5.84 27.71
CA LEU A 147 -13.67 -6.02 29.16
C LEU A 147 -12.72 -4.96 29.76
N GLY A 148 -11.99 -4.22 28.90
CA GLY A 148 -11.00 -3.26 29.31
C GLY A 148 -9.58 -3.81 29.45
N ASP A 149 -9.37 -5.10 29.12
CA ASP A 149 -8.03 -5.65 29.01
C ASP A 149 -7.30 -5.04 27.83
N TRP A 150 -6.01 -4.76 28.01
CA TRP A 150 -5.21 -4.08 27.01
C TRP A 150 -3.81 -4.68 26.89
N ALA A 151 -3.22 -4.50 25.73
CA ALA A 151 -1.81 -4.80 25.45
C ALA A 151 -1.18 -3.68 24.62
N THR A 152 0.12 -3.48 24.75
CA THR A 152 0.89 -2.50 23.99
C THR A 152 2.24 -3.05 23.59
N ASP A 153 2.67 -2.81 22.35
CA ASP A 153 3.97 -3.22 21.82
C ASP A 153 4.54 -2.11 20.92
N TRP A 154 5.82 -2.17 20.60
CA TRP A 154 6.50 -1.17 19.74
C TRP A 154 7.39 -1.84 18.69
N ILE A 155 7.55 -1.15 17.58
CA ILE A 155 8.48 -1.49 16.51
C ILE A 155 9.35 -0.30 16.15
N THR A 156 10.63 -0.56 15.88
CA THR A 156 11.59 0.48 15.50
C THR A 156 11.68 0.59 13.98
N ILE A 157 11.57 1.81 13.47
CA ILE A 157 11.73 2.16 12.06
C ILE A 157 12.96 3.03 11.90
N THR A 158 13.89 2.62 11.04
CA THR A 158 15.11 3.36 10.72
C THR A 158 15.01 3.96 9.32
N VAL A 159 15.18 5.27 9.21
CA VAL A 159 15.06 5.99 7.95
C VAL A 159 16.34 6.75 7.66
N ARG A 160 16.97 6.46 6.52
CA ARG A 160 18.14 7.21 6.05
C ARG A 160 17.71 8.42 5.25
N SER A 161 18.37 9.54 5.45
CA SER A 161 18.23 10.68 4.56
C SER A 161 18.78 10.35 3.16
N GLN A 162 18.22 10.99 2.14
CA GLN A 162 18.68 10.77 0.76
C GLN A 162 20.14 11.17 0.54
N SER A 163 20.65 12.15 1.29
CA SER A 163 22.04 12.61 1.19
C SER A 163 23.05 11.60 1.75
N VAL A 164 22.62 10.76 2.70
CA VAL A 164 23.42 9.68 3.27
C VAL A 164 23.40 8.45 2.37
N GLU A 165 22.21 8.06 1.89
CA GLU A 165 22.09 6.91 0.99
C GLU A 165 22.73 7.19 -0.38
N TYR A 166 22.44 8.36 -0.96
CA TYR A 166 22.87 8.76 -2.28
C TYR A 166 23.74 10.01 -2.16
N PRO A 167 25.03 9.86 -1.80
CA PRO A 167 25.96 10.98 -1.85
C PRO A 167 26.05 11.54 -3.28
N GLY A 168 26.71 12.69 -3.44
CA GLY A 168 26.88 13.31 -4.75
C GLY A 168 27.43 12.34 -5.80
N THR A 169 28.40 11.50 -5.44
CA THR A 169 28.99 10.49 -6.34
C THR A 169 28.03 9.36 -6.76
N SER A 170 26.88 9.22 -6.10
CA SER A 170 25.81 8.27 -6.41
C SER A 170 24.53 9.01 -6.82
N THR A 171 24.69 10.24 -7.33
CA THR A 171 23.60 11.09 -7.80
C THR A 171 23.86 11.52 -9.24
N VAL A 172 22.81 11.47 -10.07
CA VAL A 172 22.79 11.98 -11.43
C VAL A 172 21.77 13.11 -11.51
N CYS A 173 22.21 14.32 -11.83
CA CYS A 173 21.32 15.44 -12.14
C CYS A 173 21.00 15.47 -13.64
N VAL A 174 19.71 15.48 -13.95
CA VAL A 174 19.19 15.46 -15.32
C VAL A 174 18.58 16.82 -15.64
N SER A 175 19.10 17.50 -16.67
CA SER A 175 18.51 18.72 -17.23
C SER A 175 18.69 18.72 -18.74
N SER A 176 17.58 18.69 -19.47
CA SER A 176 17.51 18.86 -20.92
C SER A 176 18.04 20.23 -21.37
N GLY A 177 17.92 21.26 -20.52
CA GLY A 177 18.45 22.59 -20.74
C GLY A 177 19.91 22.79 -20.31
N ALA A 178 20.58 21.73 -19.83
CA ALA A 178 21.92 21.78 -19.26
C ALA A 178 22.08 22.76 -18.09
N ASN A 179 21.02 22.98 -17.30
CA ASN A 179 21.04 23.79 -16.09
C ASN A 179 21.16 22.92 -14.84
N TYR A 180 22.35 22.91 -14.25
CA TYR A 180 22.66 22.10 -13.06
C TYR A 180 22.85 22.95 -11.80
N ALA A 181 22.28 24.17 -11.76
CA ALA A 181 22.20 24.92 -10.52
C ALA A 181 21.45 24.09 -9.45
N ASP A 182 21.89 24.16 -8.20
CA ASP A 182 21.37 23.37 -7.07
C ASP A 182 21.58 21.84 -7.16
N CYS A 183 22.30 21.38 -8.18
CA CYS A 183 22.74 19.98 -8.24
C CYS A 183 23.78 19.70 -7.13
N PRO A 184 23.67 18.56 -6.40
CA PRO A 184 24.63 18.21 -5.36
C PRO A 184 26.07 18.15 -5.88
N ALA A 185 27.03 18.61 -5.08
CA ALA A 185 28.44 18.58 -5.45
C ALA A 185 28.90 17.13 -5.70
N GLY A 186 29.60 16.91 -6.82
CA GLY A 186 30.10 15.58 -7.22
C GLY A 186 29.08 14.72 -7.98
N ALA A 187 27.85 15.20 -8.17
CA ALA A 187 26.87 14.52 -9.01
C ALA A 187 27.25 14.53 -10.49
N GLN A 188 26.95 13.42 -11.16
CA GLN A 188 27.03 13.35 -12.61
C GLN A 188 25.95 14.25 -13.22
N GLN A 189 26.28 14.87 -14.35
CA GLN A 189 25.37 15.71 -15.12
C GLN A 189 24.96 14.97 -16.39
N ALA A 190 23.66 14.94 -16.68
CA ALA A 190 23.11 14.29 -17.86
C ALA A 190 22.01 15.14 -18.51
N LEU A 191 21.89 15.04 -19.83
CA LEU A 191 20.82 15.73 -20.59
C LEU A 191 19.51 14.94 -20.61
N ALA A 192 19.55 13.64 -20.28
CA ALA A 192 18.40 12.75 -20.31
C ALA A 192 18.52 11.67 -19.23
N LEU A 193 17.38 11.07 -18.87
CA LEU A 193 17.34 9.85 -18.07
C LEU A 193 18.01 8.66 -18.79
N PRO A 194 18.45 7.63 -18.06
CA PRO A 194 19.06 6.43 -18.64
C PRO A 194 18.17 5.76 -19.69
N ASP A 195 18.80 5.19 -20.71
CA ASP A 195 18.13 4.26 -21.61
C ASP A 195 17.97 2.88 -20.94
N TYR A 196 17.10 2.02 -21.47
CA TYR A 196 16.97 0.65 -20.99
C TYR A 196 18.33 -0.06 -20.88
N GLY A 197 18.56 -0.77 -19.77
CA GLY A 197 19.79 -1.52 -19.53
C GLY A 197 20.98 -0.66 -19.11
N THR A 198 20.76 0.63 -18.84
CA THR A 198 21.79 1.57 -18.38
C THR A 198 21.43 2.20 -17.03
N TRP A 199 20.39 1.73 -16.35
CA TRP A 199 20.09 2.18 -15.01
C TRP A 199 21.11 1.62 -14.02
N GLU A 200 21.65 2.51 -13.20
CA GLU A 200 22.56 2.12 -12.13
C GLU A 200 21.79 1.83 -10.83
N ASN A 201 22.17 0.74 -10.15
CA ASN A 201 21.70 0.41 -8.80
C ASN A 201 22.33 1.34 -7.76
N ASN A 202 21.60 1.59 -6.66
CA ASN A 202 22.04 2.50 -5.58
C ASN A 202 22.28 3.93 -6.08
N THR A 203 21.45 4.38 -7.03
CA THR A 203 21.62 5.69 -7.68
C THR A 203 20.36 6.54 -7.54
N ARG A 204 20.59 7.82 -7.28
CA ARG A 204 19.54 8.84 -7.26
C ARG A 204 19.58 9.68 -8.54
N TYR A 205 18.44 9.77 -9.23
CA TYR A 205 18.25 10.65 -10.38
C TYR A 205 17.43 11.87 -9.96
N LEU A 206 18.04 13.05 -10.04
CA LEU A 206 17.39 14.33 -9.73
C LEU A 206 17.08 15.05 -11.04
N LEU A 207 15.81 15.33 -11.31
CA LEU A 207 15.33 15.98 -12.53
C LEU A 207 15.15 17.48 -12.26
N LYS A 208 15.55 18.32 -13.22
CA LYS A 208 15.44 19.77 -13.05
C LYS A 208 13.97 20.17 -12.99
N SER A 209 13.55 20.77 -11.88
CA SER A 209 12.20 21.31 -11.72
C SER A 209 11.84 22.24 -12.89
N GLY A 210 10.60 22.13 -13.35
CA GLY A 210 10.03 22.87 -14.48
C GLY A 210 10.28 22.24 -15.86
N GLU A 211 11.15 21.23 -15.97
CA GLU A 211 11.44 20.58 -17.25
C GLU A 211 10.54 19.37 -17.54
N THR A 212 10.44 19.01 -18.82
CA THR A 212 9.72 17.81 -19.29
C THR A 212 10.72 16.80 -19.83
N HIS A 213 10.60 15.55 -19.37
CA HIS A 213 11.43 14.43 -19.78
C HIS A 213 10.53 13.31 -20.36
N SER A 214 10.93 12.77 -21.52
CA SER A 214 10.27 11.59 -22.09
C SER A 214 10.84 10.31 -21.47
N MET A 215 9.96 9.32 -21.26
CA MET A 215 10.30 7.94 -20.89
C MET A 215 10.29 6.99 -22.10
N ASP A 216 10.21 7.52 -23.32
CA ASP A 216 10.19 6.66 -24.52
C ASP A 216 11.52 5.94 -24.71
N GLY A 217 11.48 4.60 -24.68
CA GLY A 217 12.69 3.75 -24.68
C GLY A 217 13.44 3.75 -23.34
N LYS A 218 12.86 4.33 -22.29
CA LYS A 218 13.44 4.46 -20.95
C LYS A 218 12.49 3.82 -19.93
N CYS A 219 12.86 2.66 -19.43
CA CYS A 219 12.13 1.96 -18.39
C CYS A 219 13.14 1.41 -17.41
N ILE A 220 12.70 1.24 -16.17
CA ILE A 220 13.53 0.61 -15.15
C ILE A 220 13.42 -0.91 -15.39
N GLU A 221 14.51 -1.53 -15.83
CA GLU A 221 14.58 -2.95 -16.09
C GLU A 221 14.40 -3.82 -14.84
N PHE A 222 14.04 -5.09 -15.05
CA PHE A 222 14.29 -6.09 -14.02
C PHE A 222 15.79 -6.14 -13.67
N ASP A 223 16.06 -6.71 -12.50
CA ASP A 223 17.34 -6.73 -11.80
C ASP A 223 17.83 -5.37 -11.25
N THR A 224 16.99 -4.33 -11.33
CA THR A 224 17.28 -3.03 -10.72
C THR A 224 16.99 -3.02 -9.21
N ASP A 225 17.82 -2.34 -8.43
CA ASP A 225 17.62 -2.14 -6.99
C ASP A 225 18.04 -0.75 -6.51
N ASN A 226 17.30 -0.24 -5.53
CA ASN A 226 17.65 0.96 -4.76
C ASN A 226 17.83 2.21 -5.63
N VAL A 227 16.78 2.56 -6.38
CA VAL A 227 16.76 3.74 -7.26
C VAL A 227 15.77 4.78 -6.72
N LEU A 228 16.22 6.02 -6.62
CA LEU A 228 15.37 7.16 -6.30
C LEU A 228 15.28 8.11 -7.48
N ILE A 229 14.07 8.48 -7.90
CA ILE A 229 13.84 9.54 -8.89
C ILE A 229 13.10 10.68 -8.20
N SER A 230 13.69 11.87 -8.21
CA SER A 230 13.15 13.07 -7.60
C SER A 230 13.52 14.33 -8.36
N SER A 231 13.25 15.50 -7.81
CA SER A 231 13.51 16.81 -8.43
C SER A 231 14.62 17.59 -7.73
N TYR A 232 15.20 18.56 -8.44
CA TYR A 232 16.04 19.62 -7.85
C TYR A 232 15.69 21.00 -8.43
N GLY A 233 15.94 22.04 -7.63
CA GLY A 233 15.48 23.41 -7.89
C GLY A 233 14.06 23.68 -7.36
N THR A 234 13.63 24.93 -7.45
CA THR A 234 12.43 25.45 -6.75
C THR A 234 11.19 25.64 -7.63
N ASP A 235 11.28 25.34 -8.92
CA ASP A 235 10.17 25.48 -9.87
C ASP A 235 9.11 24.37 -9.67
N SER A 236 8.10 24.31 -10.56
CA SER A 236 7.10 23.22 -10.57
C SER A 236 7.74 21.84 -10.73
N PHE A 237 7.04 20.77 -10.35
CA PHE A 237 7.56 19.42 -10.51
C PHE A 237 7.98 19.14 -11.97
N PRO A 238 9.14 18.49 -12.18
CA PRO A 238 9.51 18.01 -13.51
C PRO A 238 8.49 16.98 -13.98
N THR A 239 8.19 17.01 -15.28
CA THR A 239 7.15 16.16 -15.89
C THR A 239 7.77 14.97 -16.60
N LEU A 240 7.37 13.76 -16.23
CA LEU A 240 7.56 12.54 -17.02
C LEU A 240 6.37 12.40 -17.98
N SER A 241 6.55 12.86 -19.22
CA SER A 241 5.47 13.03 -20.19
C SER A 241 4.99 11.75 -20.86
N THR A 242 5.71 10.64 -20.68
CA THR A 242 5.33 9.32 -21.20
C THR A 242 5.25 8.25 -20.12
N LEU A 243 4.81 7.04 -20.49
CA LEU A 243 4.56 5.95 -19.54
C LEU A 243 5.87 5.57 -18.84
N LEU A 244 5.90 5.63 -17.51
CA LEU A 244 6.98 5.06 -16.72
C LEU A 244 6.71 3.58 -16.47
N ASN A 245 7.55 2.71 -17.03
CA ASN A 245 7.45 1.27 -16.84
C ASN A 245 8.52 0.80 -15.84
N ILE A 246 8.10 0.03 -14.83
CA ILE A 246 8.93 -0.49 -13.74
C ILE A 246 8.92 -2.02 -13.81
N GLY A 247 10.09 -2.60 -14.09
CA GLY A 247 10.30 -4.02 -14.34
C GLY A 247 10.04 -4.42 -15.79
N SER A 248 10.97 -4.12 -16.70
CA SER A 248 10.88 -4.55 -18.11
C SER A 248 12.03 -5.47 -18.49
N ASP A 249 11.81 -6.33 -19.50
CA ASP A 249 12.82 -7.22 -20.09
C ASP A 249 13.11 -6.85 -21.56
N SER A 250 12.85 -5.60 -21.96
CA SER A 250 13.08 -5.18 -23.35
C SER A 250 13.44 -3.72 -23.53
N ALA A 251 14.30 -3.48 -24.53
CA ALA A 251 14.75 -2.15 -24.93
C ALA A 251 13.66 -1.22 -25.47
N ASN A 252 12.50 -1.76 -25.87
CA ASN A 252 11.36 -0.96 -26.29
C ASN A 252 10.41 -0.63 -25.12
N CYS A 253 10.68 -1.14 -23.92
CA CYS A 253 9.85 -0.99 -22.72
C CYS A 253 8.41 -1.50 -22.89
N LYS A 254 8.18 -2.36 -23.90
CA LYS A 254 6.86 -2.92 -24.24
C LYS A 254 6.77 -4.40 -23.90
N ASP A 255 7.86 -5.16 -24.05
CA ASP A 255 7.89 -6.54 -23.57
C ASP A 255 8.19 -6.55 -22.06
N VAL A 256 7.29 -7.21 -21.36
CA VAL A 256 7.12 -7.15 -19.91
C VAL A 256 7.20 -8.53 -19.29
N THR A 257 7.71 -9.51 -20.05
CA THR A 257 7.79 -10.87 -19.55
C THR A 257 9.14 -11.56 -19.80
N PRO A 258 9.90 -11.84 -18.73
CA PRO A 258 11.07 -12.68 -18.84
C PRO A 258 10.70 -14.16 -18.95
N ASN A 259 11.68 -14.99 -19.34
CA ASN A 259 11.60 -16.44 -19.28
C ASN A 259 12.44 -16.98 -18.09
N ASP A 260 12.33 -18.28 -17.79
CA ASP A 260 13.04 -18.91 -16.68
C ASP A 260 14.57 -18.76 -16.76
N ALA A 261 15.16 -18.75 -17.96
CA ALA A 261 16.60 -18.56 -18.13
C ALA A 261 17.03 -17.12 -17.82
N THR A 262 16.24 -16.13 -18.24
CA THR A 262 16.46 -14.72 -17.86
C THR A 262 16.36 -14.54 -16.34
N VAL A 263 15.29 -15.07 -15.74
CA VAL A 263 15.04 -14.96 -14.29
C VAL A 263 16.14 -15.62 -13.45
N ALA A 264 16.66 -16.76 -13.90
CA ALA A 264 17.77 -17.44 -13.23
C ALA A 264 19.07 -16.62 -13.19
N GLY A 265 19.19 -15.61 -14.07
CA GLY A 265 20.34 -14.70 -14.12
C GLY A 265 20.22 -13.47 -13.21
N TYR A 266 19.04 -13.16 -12.66
CA TYR A 266 18.86 -11.97 -11.83
C TYR A 266 19.59 -12.09 -10.49
N ALA A 267 20.34 -11.04 -10.13
CA ALA A 267 20.91 -10.88 -8.80
C ALA A 267 19.85 -10.53 -7.75
N ASN A 268 18.81 -9.80 -8.17
CA ASN A 268 17.69 -9.40 -7.34
C ASN A 268 16.61 -10.50 -7.28
N PRO A 269 16.41 -11.17 -6.13
CA PRO A 269 15.43 -12.24 -6.01
C PRO A 269 13.97 -11.78 -6.17
N TRP A 270 13.69 -10.48 -6.02
CA TRP A 270 12.37 -9.88 -6.20
C TRP A 270 12.17 -9.32 -7.61
N TRP A 271 13.16 -9.50 -8.48
CA TRP A 271 13.30 -8.95 -9.83
C TRP A 271 13.43 -7.43 -9.87
N ILE A 272 12.87 -6.69 -8.93
CA ILE A 272 13.11 -5.26 -8.78
C ILE A 272 12.79 -4.85 -7.34
N SER A 273 13.59 -3.97 -6.75
CA SER A 273 13.35 -3.53 -5.38
C SER A 273 13.73 -2.08 -5.07
N ASN A 274 13.09 -1.53 -4.04
CA ASN A 274 13.42 -0.24 -3.44
C ASN A 274 13.44 0.92 -4.45
N ILE A 275 12.40 0.99 -5.28
CA ILE A 275 12.23 2.09 -6.24
C ILE A 275 11.37 3.16 -5.59
N THR A 276 11.88 4.38 -5.49
CA THR A 276 11.17 5.52 -4.90
C THR A 276 11.03 6.65 -5.91
N LEU A 277 9.80 7.11 -6.13
CA LEU A 277 9.48 8.27 -6.95
C LEU A 277 8.91 9.35 -6.04
N THR A 278 9.42 10.58 -6.14
CA THR A 278 8.88 11.70 -5.34
C THR A 278 9.09 13.07 -5.97
N LYS A 279 8.15 14.01 -5.75
CA LYS A 279 8.21 15.38 -6.30
C LYS A 279 8.23 15.41 -7.82
N LEU A 280 7.41 14.58 -8.44
CA LEU A 280 7.33 14.42 -9.89
C LEU A 280 5.90 14.62 -10.38
N ARG A 281 5.76 15.18 -11.58
CA ARG A 281 4.52 15.05 -12.35
C ARG A 281 4.65 13.86 -13.29
N ILE A 282 3.81 12.84 -13.17
CA ILE A 282 3.94 11.60 -13.95
C ILE A 282 2.66 11.33 -14.74
N ARG A 283 2.81 10.95 -16.02
CA ARG A 283 1.66 10.61 -16.87
C ARG A 283 0.94 9.36 -16.43
N GLU A 284 1.68 8.26 -16.36
CA GLU A 284 1.16 6.94 -16.03
C GLU A 284 2.32 6.10 -15.47
N ILE A 285 2.02 5.22 -14.52
CA ILE A 285 2.98 4.24 -14.00
C ILE A 285 2.46 2.83 -14.29
N ARG A 286 3.36 1.97 -14.77
CA ARG A 286 3.12 0.54 -14.93
C ARG A 286 4.11 -0.27 -14.10
N LEU A 287 3.57 -1.13 -13.24
CA LEU A 287 4.32 -2.07 -12.40
C LEU A 287 4.19 -3.49 -12.96
N ASN A 288 5.28 -4.22 -13.14
CA ASN A 288 5.22 -5.56 -13.74
C ASN A 288 5.14 -6.70 -12.71
N ALA A 289 5.39 -7.93 -13.17
CA ALA A 289 4.95 -9.16 -12.53
C ALA A 289 5.50 -9.42 -11.10
N SER A 290 6.64 -8.85 -10.75
CA SER A 290 7.27 -8.98 -9.43
C SER A 290 8.00 -7.69 -9.07
N PHE A 291 7.89 -7.25 -7.82
CA PHE A 291 8.59 -6.10 -7.27
C PHE A 291 8.57 -6.11 -5.73
N ARG A 292 9.51 -5.40 -5.09
CA ARG A 292 9.53 -5.18 -3.64
C ARG A 292 9.74 -3.70 -3.30
N ASN A 293 8.89 -3.15 -2.44
CA ASN A 293 9.00 -1.79 -1.92
C ASN A 293 9.03 -0.69 -3.00
N ILE A 294 7.93 -0.51 -3.71
CA ILE A 294 7.74 0.64 -4.62
C ILE A 294 7.12 1.79 -3.82
N GLY A 295 7.84 2.90 -3.66
CA GLY A 295 7.37 4.09 -2.96
C GLY A 295 7.00 5.22 -3.93
N LEU A 296 5.79 5.75 -3.80
CA LEU A 296 5.27 6.90 -4.53
C LEU A 296 4.86 7.95 -3.49
N HIS A 297 5.57 9.08 -3.46
CA HIS A 297 5.34 10.13 -2.46
C HIS A 297 5.34 11.52 -3.10
N ASP A 298 4.33 12.34 -2.84
CA ASP A 298 4.25 13.70 -3.40
C ASP A 298 4.32 13.68 -4.95
N ILE A 299 3.35 12.99 -5.55
CA ILE A 299 3.28 12.74 -6.99
C ILE A 299 2.06 13.43 -7.58
N ASP A 300 2.28 14.24 -8.62
CA ASP A 300 1.21 14.85 -9.40
C ASP A 300 0.90 14.02 -10.65
N MET A 301 -0.28 13.44 -10.71
CA MET A 301 -0.82 12.83 -11.92
C MET A 301 -2.16 13.47 -12.28
N ASN A 302 -2.25 14.79 -12.16
CA ASN A 302 -3.37 15.55 -12.70
C ASN A 302 -3.22 15.72 -14.21
N TRP A 303 -4.07 15.01 -14.96
CA TRP A 303 -4.13 15.00 -16.42
C TRP A 303 -5.53 15.33 -16.95
N GLU A 304 -6.37 15.98 -16.12
CA GLU A 304 -7.78 16.23 -16.41
C GLU A 304 -8.03 16.90 -17.77
N ASN A 305 -7.17 17.84 -18.15
CA ASN A 305 -7.32 18.70 -19.33
C ASN A 305 -6.41 18.25 -20.50
N GLU A 306 -5.77 17.11 -20.37
CA GLU A 306 -4.83 16.55 -21.33
C GLU A 306 -5.44 15.34 -22.05
N ASP A 307 -4.77 14.85 -23.10
CA ASP A 307 -5.31 13.76 -23.92
C ASP A 307 -5.40 12.42 -23.18
N PHE A 308 -4.47 12.15 -22.25
CA PHE A 308 -4.35 10.86 -21.56
C PHE A 308 -3.48 10.98 -20.31
N GLY A 309 -3.75 10.18 -19.26
CA GLY A 309 -2.93 10.07 -18.06
C GLY A 309 -3.73 9.81 -16.78
N GLY A 310 -3.05 9.84 -15.63
CA GLY A 310 -3.66 9.75 -14.29
C GLY A 310 -3.91 8.33 -13.78
N GLY A 311 -3.05 7.38 -14.18
CA GLY A 311 -3.20 5.95 -13.84
C GLY A 311 -1.93 5.28 -13.32
N ILE A 312 -2.09 4.38 -12.35
CA ILE A 312 -1.09 3.47 -11.81
C ILE A 312 -1.64 2.05 -11.97
N HIS A 313 -0.93 1.19 -12.71
CA HIS A 313 -1.44 -0.12 -13.07
C HIS A 313 -0.41 -1.22 -12.94
N THR A 314 -0.85 -2.42 -12.60
CA THR A 314 -0.05 -3.62 -12.83
C THR A 314 -0.23 -4.18 -14.24
N SER A 315 0.81 -4.77 -14.79
CA SER A 315 0.77 -5.57 -16.02
C SER A 315 1.48 -6.92 -15.84
N SER A 316 1.08 -7.89 -16.67
CA SER A 316 1.72 -9.21 -16.77
C SER A 316 1.80 -10.04 -15.47
N VAL A 317 1.03 -9.68 -14.46
CA VAL A 317 1.00 -10.37 -13.16
C VAL A 317 0.52 -11.83 -13.25
N ASP A 318 -0.30 -12.16 -14.25
CA ASP A 318 -0.78 -13.54 -14.47
C ASP A 318 -0.02 -14.28 -15.58
N PHE A 319 1.05 -13.68 -16.14
CA PHE A 319 1.68 -14.19 -17.35
C PHE A 319 2.26 -15.59 -17.17
N CYS A 320 2.88 -15.89 -16.02
CA CYS A 320 3.42 -17.23 -15.76
C CYS A 320 2.35 -18.34 -15.84
N SER A 321 1.07 -18.00 -15.64
CA SER A 321 -0.03 -18.96 -15.75
C SER A 321 -0.42 -19.24 -17.21
N LYS A 322 -0.02 -18.36 -18.13
CA LYS A 322 -0.30 -18.44 -19.58
C LYS A 322 0.93 -18.80 -20.41
N SER A 323 2.12 -18.75 -19.81
CA SER A 323 3.39 -19.00 -20.47
C SER A 323 3.85 -20.45 -20.35
N GLN A 324 4.55 -20.93 -21.38
CA GLN A 324 5.30 -22.19 -21.33
C GLN A 324 6.79 -21.98 -20.98
N THR A 325 7.27 -20.73 -20.98
CA THR A 325 8.69 -20.39 -20.82
C THR A 325 9.03 -19.78 -19.47
N LEU A 326 8.02 -19.49 -18.65
CA LEU A 326 8.18 -18.91 -17.31
C LEU A 326 7.37 -19.71 -16.31
N THR A 327 8.04 -20.39 -15.39
CA THR A 327 7.41 -21.21 -14.37
C THR A 327 6.93 -20.32 -13.21
N CYS A 328 5.65 -20.41 -12.82
CA CYS A 328 5.12 -19.55 -11.75
C CYS A 328 5.86 -19.68 -10.40
N SER A 329 6.44 -20.83 -10.09
CA SER A 329 7.25 -21.01 -8.87
C SER A 329 8.56 -20.21 -8.88
N ASN A 330 8.95 -19.62 -10.01
CA ASN A 330 10.11 -18.73 -10.15
C ASN A 330 9.72 -17.24 -10.13
N VAL A 331 8.41 -16.93 -10.04
CA VAL A 331 7.93 -15.55 -10.00
C VAL A 331 7.51 -15.22 -8.57
N PRO A 332 8.25 -14.37 -7.85
CA PRO A 332 7.83 -13.91 -6.54
C PRO A 332 6.51 -13.13 -6.62
N LEU A 333 5.72 -13.21 -5.56
CA LEU A 333 4.61 -12.27 -5.39
C LEU A 333 5.15 -10.86 -5.12
N PRO A 334 4.53 -9.82 -5.68
CA PRO A 334 4.87 -8.46 -5.33
C PRO A 334 4.72 -8.23 -3.83
N TYR A 335 5.73 -7.62 -3.23
CA TYR A 335 5.76 -7.44 -1.79
C TYR A 335 5.02 -6.18 -1.35
N GLY A 336 5.35 -5.01 -1.90
CA GLY A 336 4.84 -3.75 -1.38
C GLY A 336 4.81 -2.61 -2.39
N VAL A 337 3.71 -1.87 -2.40
CA VAL A 337 3.54 -0.60 -3.11
C VAL A 337 2.85 0.40 -2.19
N TYR A 338 3.44 1.59 -2.07
CA TYR A 338 3.02 2.59 -1.11
C TYR A 338 2.79 3.91 -1.84
N MET A 339 1.55 4.37 -1.83
CA MET A 339 1.13 5.65 -2.41
C MET A 339 0.78 6.58 -1.26
N SER A 340 1.53 7.67 -1.13
CA SER A 340 1.31 8.71 -0.14
C SER A 340 1.33 10.08 -0.83
N GLU A 341 0.39 10.97 -0.54
CA GLU A 341 0.40 12.30 -1.18
C GLU A 341 0.41 12.23 -2.72
N VAL A 342 -0.39 11.32 -3.28
CA VAL A 342 -0.51 11.12 -4.73
C VAL A 342 -1.81 11.74 -5.23
N LYS A 343 -1.71 12.61 -6.24
CA LYS A 343 -2.87 13.19 -6.92
C LYS A 343 -3.15 12.46 -8.24
N LEU A 344 -4.19 11.63 -8.27
CA LEU A 344 -4.60 10.86 -9.45
C LEU A 344 -5.87 11.44 -10.07
N VAL A 345 -5.70 12.34 -11.05
CA VAL A 345 -6.83 12.88 -11.81
C VAL A 345 -6.65 12.48 -13.27
N GLY A 346 -7.44 11.51 -13.71
CA GLY A 346 -7.40 11.03 -15.09
C GLY A 346 -7.84 12.06 -16.12
N SER A 347 -7.44 11.84 -17.37
CA SER A 347 -7.92 12.64 -18.50
C SER A 347 -9.42 12.54 -18.71
N ARG A 348 -10.09 13.66 -19.01
CA ARG A 348 -11.49 13.66 -19.46
C ARG A 348 -11.65 13.27 -20.93
N VAL A 349 -10.57 13.35 -21.72
CA VAL A 349 -10.55 12.98 -23.14
C VAL A 349 -10.42 11.47 -23.29
N ASN A 350 -9.34 10.89 -22.76
CA ASN A 350 -9.14 9.44 -22.69
C ASN A 350 -8.84 9.04 -21.24
N PRO A 351 -9.88 8.82 -20.42
CA PRO A 351 -9.71 8.46 -19.01
C PRO A 351 -8.99 7.12 -18.87
N PRO A 352 -8.19 6.96 -17.81
CA PRO A 352 -7.63 5.65 -17.51
C PRO A 352 -8.77 4.71 -17.08
N GLY A 353 -8.60 3.40 -17.32
CA GLY A 353 -9.59 2.40 -16.91
C GLY A 353 -9.95 2.51 -15.42
N THR A 354 -8.90 2.68 -14.61
CA THR A 354 -8.96 3.05 -13.19
C THR A 354 -7.87 4.07 -12.86
N ASN A 355 -7.89 4.73 -11.71
CA ASN A 355 -6.71 5.50 -11.28
C ASN A 355 -5.64 4.58 -10.69
N VAL A 356 -6.05 3.60 -9.89
CA VAL A 356 -5.19 2.55 -9.33
C VAL A 356 -5.79 1.21 -9.74
N GLY A 357 -5.01 0.38 -10.45
CA GLY A 357 -5.47 -0.89 -11.00
C GLY A 357 -4.49 -2.02 -10.78
N PHE A 358 -4.78 -2.86 -9.79
CA PHE A 358 -4.12 -4.14 -9.57
C PHE A 358 -5.09 -5.22 -10.04
N TRP A 359 -4.81 -5.82 -11.19
CA TRP A 359 -5.73 -6.71 -11.90
C TRP A 359 -5.32 -8.17 -11.75
N THR A 360 -6.26 -9.10 -11.92
CA THR A 360 -6.06 -10.54 -12.15
C THR A 360 -4.80 -11.12 -11.51
N THR A 361 -4.92 -11.71 -10.32
CA THR A 361 -3.82 -12.37 -9.60
C THR A 361 -2.65 -11.46 -9.25
N SER A 362 -2.88 -10.17 -8.98
CA SER A 362 -1.77 -9.25 -8.63
C SER A 362 -0.94 -9.78 -7.45
N GLY A 363 -1.63 -10.23 -6.40
CA GLY A 363 -1.04 -10.94 -5.26
C GLY A 363 -0.09 -10.08 -4.44
N VAL A 364 -0.42 -8.81 -4.22
CA VAL A 364 0.47 -7.86 -3.53
C VAL A 364 0.33 -8.00 -2.01
N SER A 365 1.45 -8.13 -1.30
CA SER A 365 1.39 -8.32 0.15
C SER A 365 0.99 -7.06 0.92
N TYR A 366 1.52 -5.89 0.55
CA TYR A 366 1.19 -4.60 1.14
C TYR A 366 0.80 -3.57 0.07
N ILE A 367 -0.35 -2.93 0.26
CA ILE A 367 -0.78 -1.78 -0.54
C ILE A 367 -1.21 -0.68 0.42
N ALA A 368 -0.64 0.52 0.27
CA ALA A 368 -1.12 1.73 0.94
C ALA A 368 -1.55 2.76 -0.10
N PHE A 369 -2.73 3.35 0.10
CA PHE A 369 -3.17 4.59 -0.53
C PHE A 369 -3.54 5.56 0.58
N LEU A 370 -2.64 6.48 0.87
CA LEU A 370 -2.63 7.32 2.07
C LEU A 370 -2.60 8.79 1.67
N ASN A 371 -3.40 9.64 2.30
CA ASN A 371 -3.41 11.10 2.06
C ASN A 371 -3.38 11.46 0.56
N SER A 372 -4.23 10.83 -0.23
CA SER A 372 -4.15 10.88 -1.68
C SER A 372 -5.50 11.26 -2.29
N VAL A 373 -5.49 11.71 -3.54
CA VAL A 373 -6.70 12.11 -4.27
C VAL A 373 -6.87 11.20 -5.47
N ALA A 374 -8.08 10.71 -5.70
CA ALA A 374 -8.46 10.03 -6.94
C ALA A 374 -9.81 10.53 -7.46
N HIS A 375 -9.87 10.92 -8.73
CA HIS A 375 -11.04 11.61 -9.30
C HIS A 375 -11.50 11.01 -10.62
N VAL A 376 -11.02 11.49 -11.77
CA VAL A 376 -11.53 11.05 -13.09
C VAL A 376 -10.99 9.67 -13.46
N ALA A 377 -11.90 8.73 -13.78
CA ALA A 377 -11.57 7.39 -14.28
C ALA A 377 -12.72 6.82 -15.13
N TYR A 378 -12.44 5.80 -15.93
CA TYR A 378 -13.49 5.15 -16.74
C TYR A 378 -14.40 4.26 -15.89
N GLN A 379 -13.87 3.54 -14.88
CA GLN A 379 -14.64 2.57 -14.09
C GLN A 379 -14.50 2.68 -12.57
N HIS A 380 -13.30 2.83 -12.05
CA HIS A 380 -13.04 2.83 -10.61
C HIS A 380 -11.90 3.78 -10.30
N ASN A 381 -11.91 4.43 -9.15
CA ASN A 381 -10.71 5.10 -8.68
C ASN A 381 -9.66 4.06 -8.28
N ILE A 382 -10.04 3.11 -7.42
CA ILE A 382 -9.17 2.03 -6.95
C ILE A 382 -9.82 0.69 -7.24
N ARG A 383 -9.11 -0.18 -7.94
CA ARG A 383 -9.47 -1.60 -8.08
C ARG A 383 -8.26 -2.48 -7.82
N ILE A 384 -8.40 -3.39 -6.84
CA ILE A 384 -7.36 -4.31 -6.42
C ILE A 384 -7.91 -5.73 -6.44
N GLU A 385 -7.22 -6.62 -7.15
CA GLU A 385 -7.57 -8.02 -7.31
C GLU A 385 -6.42 -8.92 -6.80
N GLY A 386 -6.59 -9.47 -5.59
CA GLY A 386 -5.60 -10.27 -4.89
C GLY A 386 -4.56 -9.43 -4.12
N ALA A 387 -4.81 -9.16 -2.83
CA ALA A 387 -3.84 -8.52 -1.93
C ALA A 387 -4.05 -8.92 -0.45
N SER A 388 -2.99 -8.83 0.38
CA SER A 388 -2.99 -9.34 1.77
C SER A 388 -3.06 -8.27 2.87
N ARG A 389 -2.57 -7.04 2.67
CA ARG A 389 -2.67 -5.93 3.64
C ARG A 389 -2.93 -4.66 2.87
N VAL A 390 -4.19 -4.30 2.73
CA VAL A 390 -4.63 -3.16 1.93
C VAL A 390 -5.15 -2.08 2.85
N LEU A 391 -4.48 -0.93 2.86
CA LEU A 391 -4.94 0.28 3.53
C LEU A 391 -5.30 1.34 2.49
N VAL A 392 -6.54 1.82 2.53
CA VAL A 392 -6.98 3.02 1.81
C VAL A 392 -7.48 3.99 2.87
N ALA A 393 -6.68 5.02 3.16
CA ALA A 393 -6.95 5.92 4.27
C ALA A 393 -6.64 7.39 3.98
N HIS A 394 -7.31 8.26 4.73
CA HIS A 394 -7.08 9.72 4.73
C HIS A 394 -7.21 10.36 3.35
N SER A 395 -7.98 9.75 2.45
CA SER A 395 -7.94 10.07 1.02
C SER A 395 -9.26 10.58 0.47
N ASP A 396 -9.16 11.36 -0.60
CA ASP A 396 -10.29 11.87 -1.37
C ASP A 396 -10.56 10.98 -2.58
N LEU A 397 -11.64 10.23 -2.51
CA LEU A 397 -12.09 9.31 -3.56
C LEU A 397 -13.34 9.89 -4.21
N LEU A 398 -13.12 11.02 -4.85
CA LEU A 398 -14.17 11.89 -5.40
C LEU A 398 -14.92 11.17 -6.51
N GLY A 399 -14.17 10.53 -7.40
CA GLY A 399 -14.65 9.85 -8.59
C GLY A 399 -15.34 10.77 -9.61
N ASP A 400 -15.18 10.41 -10.88
CA ASP A 400 -15.92 10.90 -12.03
C ASP A 400 -15.89 9.76 -13.04
N HIS A 401 -16.89 8.89 -12.99
CA HIS A 401 -16.90 7.65 -13.74
C HIS A 401 -17.58 7.87 -15.09
N ILE A 402 -16.79 8.28 -16.08
CA ILE A 402 -17.33 8.68 -17.40
C ILE A 402 -17.66 7.49 -18.32
N GLY A 403 -17.51 6.25 -17.84
CA GLY A 403 -17.94 5.04 -18.56
C GLY A 403 -19.47 4.89 -18.61
N LYS A 404 -20.00 4.55 -19.79
CA LYS A 404 -21.46 4.56 -20.07
C LYS A 404 -22.28 3.37 -19.53
N SER A 405 -21.69 2.40 -18.81
CA SER A 405 -22.44 1.22 -18.35
C SER A 405 -21.97 0.58 -17.04
N GLY A 406 -22.93 0.28 -16.16
CA GLY A 406 -22.81 -0.58 -14.98
C GLY A 406 -22.38 0.13 -13.70
N LYS A 407 -22.68 -0.48 -12.54
CA LYS A 407 -22.31 0.04 -11.21
C LYS A 407 -20.80 0.21 -11.08
N LYS A 408 -20.35 1.45 -10.90
CA LYS A 408 -18.95 1.84 -10.80
C LYS A 408 -18.64 2.24 -9.36
N HIS A 409 -17.66 1.57 -8.75
CA HIS A 409 -17.28 1.80 -7.35
C HIS A 409 -16.02 2.64 -7.28
N LYS A 410 -15.94 3.55 -6.31
CA LYS A 410 -14.73 4.31 -6.02
C LYS A 410 -13.60 3.37 -5.55
N VAL A 411 -13.91 2.44 -4.63
CA VAL A 411 -12.99 1.38 -4.19
C VAL A 411 -13.58 0.01 -4.47
N THR A 412 -12.81 -0.86 -5.12
CA THR A 412 -13.13 -2.27 -5.30
C THR A 412 -11.95 -3.14 -4.88
N ILE A 413 -12.15 -4.00 -3.88
CA ILE A 413 -11.24 -5.07 -3.53
C ILE A 413 -11.89 -6.41 -3.91
N ARG A 414 -11.19 -7.19 -4.72
CA ARG A 414 -11.62 -8.51 -5.14
C ARG A 414 -10.58 -9.56 -4.76
N PRO A 415 -11.02 -10.74 -4.34
CA PRO A 415 -10.18 -11.90 -4.20
C PRO A 415 -9.95 -12.57 -5.55
N GLU A 416 -8.91 -13.41 -5.60
CA GLU A 416 -8.54 -14.17 -6.79
C GLU A 416 -8.55 -15.68 -6.57
N GLY A 417 -8.64 -16.10 -5.32
CA GLY A 417 -8.80 -17.49 -4.94
C GLY A 417 -9.30 -17.59 -3.51
N TYR A 418 -9.16 -18.77 -2.94
CA TYR A 418 -9.57 -19.06 -1.55
C TYR A 418 -8.53 -19.85 -0.78
N ARG A 419 -7.26 -19.88 -1.25
CA ARG A 419 -6.17 -20.46 -0.48
C ARG A 419 -5.97 -19.64 0.79
N ASN A 420 -6.21 -20.27 1.93
CA ASN A 420 -5.95 -19.67 3.23
C ASN A 420 -4.44 -19.71 3.54
N ALA A 421 -3.66 -18.83 2.93
CA ALA A 421 -2.24 -18.64 3.20
C ALA A 421 -1.89 -17.15 3.07
N ASP A 422 -0.93 -16.69 3.88
CA ASP A 422 -0.42 -15.31 3.73
C ASP A 422 0.39 -15.19 2.42
N MET A 423 0.34 -14.02 1.78
CA MET A 423 1.08 -13.69 0.56
C MET A 423 2.54 -13.29 0.84
N LEU A 424 2.88 -13.04 2.11
CA LEU A 424 4.22 -12.60 2.48
C LEU A 424 5.31 -13.57 2.01
N ASN A 425 6.24 -13.00 1.24
CA ASN A 425 7.40 -13.67 0.66
C ASN A 425 7.08 -14.98 -0.09
N GLN A 426 5.90 -15.05 -0.69
CA GLN A 426 5.47 -16.21 -1.43
C GLN A 426 5.83 -16.12 -2.91
N MET A 427 5.78 -17.27 -3.58
CA MET A 427 5.86 -17.37 -5.03
C MET A 427 4.46 -17.44 -5.65
N ARG A 428 4.35 -17.05 -6.92
CA ARG A 428 3.13 -17.21 -7.70
C ARG A 428 2.76 -18.67 -7.83
N VAL A 429 1.46 -18.90 -7.93
CA VAL A 429 0.85 -20.19 -8.23
C VAL A 429 0.04 -20.06 -9.52
N PRO A 430 -0.01 -21.10 -10.38
CA PRO A 430 -0.82 -21.06 -11.59
C PRO A 430 -2.29 -20.76 -11.28
N SER A 431 -2.90 -19.86 -12.05
CA SER A 431 -4.27 -19.36 -11.82
C SER A 431 -5.39 -20.35 -12.20
N GLY A 432 -5.04 -21.51 -12.77
CA GLY A 432 -5.99 -22.53 -13.19
C GLY A 432 -6.74 -23.25 -12.06
N ASP A 433 -6.25 -23.16 -10.81
CA ASP A 433 -6.90 -23.73 -9.63
C ASP A 433 -7.05 -22.69 -8.51
N LYS A 434 -8.29 -22.21 -8.33
CA LYS A 434 -8.66 -21.18 -7.34
C LYS A 434 -8.40 -21.61 -5.89
N SER A 435 -8.29 -22.91 -5.60
CA SER A 435 -7.91 -23.41 -4.26
C SER A 435 -6.44 -23.17 -3.91
N ARG A 436 -5.61 -22.95 -4.93
CA ARG A 436 -4.17 -22.69 -4.80
C ARG A 436 -3.85 -21.21 -4.86
N VAL A 437 -4.71 -20.41 -5.49
CA VAL A 437 -4.57 -18.94 -5.56
C VAL A 437 -4.93 -18.33 -4.21
N TYR A 438 -4.06 -17.43 -3.75
CA TYR A 438 -4.20 -16.72 -2.48
C TYR A 438 -5.52 -15.94 -2.40
N ASP A 439 -6.18 -16.01 -1.24
CA ASP A 439 -7.32 -15.14 -0.94
C ASP A 439 -6.87 -13.69 -0.69
N SER A 440 -7.80 -12.73 -0.75
CA SER A 440 -7.49 -11.39 -0.24
C SER A 440 -7.74 -11.34 1.25
N ARG A 441 -6.88 -10.65 1.99
CA ARG A 441 -6.97 -10.57 3.46
C ARG A 441 -6.57 -9.21 3.98
N TYR A 442 -6.84 -8.96 5.27
CA TYR A 442 -6.51 -7.75 6.04
C TYR A 442 -6.71 -6.45 5.24
N ILE A 443 -7.95 -5.99 5.19
CA ILE A 443 -8.34 -4.80 4.43
C ILE A 443 -8.86 -3.75 5.39
N VAL A 444 -8.34 -2.54 5.30
CA VAL A 444 -8.88 -1.38 6.01
C VAL A 444 -9.14 -0.28 4.99
N ILE A 445 -10.38 0.21 4.97
CA ILE A 445 -10.77 1.40 4.22
C ILE A 445 -11.35 2.37 5.24
N ALA A 446 -10.57 3.39 5.62
CA ALA A 446 -10.92 4.26 6.73
C ALA A 446 -10.67 5.74 6.46
N ASP A 447 -11.44 6.63 7.09
CA ASP A 447 -11.15 8.07 7.10
C ASP A 447 -11.10 8.74 5.71
N ASN A 448 -11.81 8.19 4.72
CA ASN A 448 -11.86 8.73 3.37
C ASN A 448 -13.09 9.62 3.15
N TYR A 449 -12.96 10.60 2.26
CA TYR A 449 -14.11 11.23 1.61
C TYR A 449 -14.44 10.50 0.32
N ILE A 450 -15.70 10.13 0.12
CA ILE A 450 -16.09 9.29 -1.00
C ILE A 450 -17.28 9.90 -1.74
N GLY A 451 -17.03 10.27 -2.99
CA GLY A 451 -17.99 11.00 -3.81
C GLY A 451 -17.92 12.52 -3.61
N THR A 452 -18.59 13.25 -4.49
CA THR A 452 -18.96 14.65 -4.30
C THR A 452 -20.35 14.88 -4.90
N PRO A 453 -21.05 15.97 -4.53
CA PRO A 453 -22.32 16.32 -5.17
C PRO A 453 -22.16 16.64 -6.67
N ALA A 454 -20.96 17.03 -7.11
CA ALA A 454 -20.68 17.35 -8.51
C ALA A 454 -20.30 16.13 -9.36
N SER A 455 -20.03 14.97 -8.74
CA SER A 455 -19.45 13.81 -9.42
C SER A 455 -20.43 13.12 -10.38
N VAL A 456 -19.95 12.76 -11.57
CA VAL A 456 -20.67 11.95 -12.55
C VAL A 456 -20.57 10.46 -12.19
N GLY A 457 -21.69 9.74 -12.25
CA GLY A 457 -21.72 8.29 -12.04
C GLY A 457 -21.54 7.87 -10.57
N ASN A 458 -22.16 8.61 -9.65
CA ASN A 458 -22.04 8.43 -8.20
C ASN A 458 -22.90 7.26 -7.63
N ALA A 459 -22.86 6.10 -8.29
CA ALA A 459 -23.84 5.01 -8.10
C ALA A 459 -23.39 3.85 -7.19
N SER A 460 -22.12 3.79 -6.75
CA SER A 460 -21.66 2.92 -5.66
C SER A 460 -20.29 3.35 -5.13
N ALA A 461 -20.04 3.17 -3.83
CA ALA A 461 -18.84 3.70 -3.18
C ALA A 461 -17.76 2.64 -2.92
N ILE A 462 -18.01 1.68 -2.02
CA ILE A 462 -17.03 0.64 -1.63
C ILE A 462 -17.57 -0.77 -1.91
N ALA A 463 -16.74 -1.61 -2.54
CA ALA A 463 -17.01 -3.04 -2.70
C ALA A 463 -15.79 -3.89 -2.30
N VAL A 464 -15.93 -4.72 -1.27
CA VAL A 464 -14.96 -5.75 -0.86
C VAL A 464 -15.64 -7.10 -1.06
N MET A 465 -15.51 -7.73 -2.22
CA MET A 465 -16.35 -8.89 -2.55
C MET A 465 -15.74 -9.77 -3.63
N THR A 466 -16.26 -10.99 -3.79
CA THR A 466 -15.90 -11.88 -4.89
C THR A 466 -16.12 -11.24 -6.26
N THR A 467 -15.39 -11.73 -7.27
CA THR A 467 -15.47 -11.21 -8.65
C THR A 467 -16.89 -11.23 -9.19
N ASN A 468 -17.61 -12.31 -8.90
CA ASN A 468 -19.04 -12.42 -9.11
C ASN A 468 -19.66 -13.43 -8.12
N GLY A 469 -20.99 -13.51 -8.12
CA GLY A 469 -21.71 -14.38 -7.20
C GLY A 469 -21.63 -15.88 -7.49
N THR A 470 -20.83 -16.35 -8.45
CA THR A 470 -20.74 -17.79 -8.78
C THR A 470 -19.33 -18.35 -8.69
N VAL A 471 -18.31 -17.50 -8.51
CA VAL A 471 -16.91 -17.93 -8.44
C VAL A 471 -16.51 -18.21 -7.00
N ALA A 472 -15.81 -19.32 -6.80
CA ALA A 472 -15.18 -19.71 -5.54
C ALA A 472 -13.94 -18.85 -5.29
N GLU A 473 -14.12 -17.74 -4.58
CA GLU A 473 -13.08 -16.85 -4.09
C GLU A 473 -13.47 -16.35 -2.70
N THR A 474 -12.52 -15.83 -1.94
CA THR A 474 -12.80 -15.35 -0.57
C THR A 474 -11.97 -14.12 -0.23
N VAL A 475 -12.60 -13.16 0.45
CA VAL A 475 -11.89 -12.10 1.17
C VAL A 475 -12.02 -12.36 2.67
N ARG A 476 -10.96 -12.16 3.45
CA ARG A 476 -10.94 -12.38 4.91
C ARG A 476 -10.53 -11.12 5.66
N TRP A 477 -11.10 -10.89 6.84
CA TRP A 477 -10.68 -9.84 7.78
C TRP A 477 -10.61 -8.46 7.12
N GLY A 478 -11.74 -7.75 7.12
CA GLY A 478 -11.82 -6.44 6.49
C GLY A 478 -12.68 -5.49 7.29
N ILE A 479 -12.27 -4.23 7.37
CA ILE A 479 -12.95 -3.18 8.13
C ILE A 479 -13.17 -1.98 7.23
N VAL A 480 -14.38 -1.43 7.28
CA VAL A 480 -14.71 -0.12 6.73
C VAL A 480 -15.14 0.79 7.89
N ASP A 481 -14.42 1.88 8.10
CA ASP A 481 -14.52 2.71 9.30
C ASP A 481 -14.45 4.22 9.00
N ASN A 482 -15.27 5.03 9.65
CA ASN A 482 -15.15 6.50 9.67
C ASN A 482 -15.01 7.19 8.29
N ASN A 483 -15.52 6.57 7.21
CA ASN A 483 -15.56 7.21 5.90
C ASN A 483 -16.80 8.10 5.82
N THR A 484 -16.71 9.16 5.00
CA THR A 484 -17.86 10.00 4.70
C THR A 484 -18.28 9.82 3.25
N PHE A 485 -19.57 9.60 3.03
CA PHE A 485 -20.16 9.34 1.73
C PHE A 485 -21.03 10.51 1.28
N ASP A 486 -20.52 11.29 0.32
CA ASP A 486 -21.25 12.39 -0.31
C ASP A 486 -21.69 11.97 -1.71
N LEU A 487 -22.87 11.34 -1.75
CA LEU A 487 -23.47 10.78 -2.96
C LEU A 487 -24.71 11.56 -3.43
N SER A 488 -24.97 12.73 -2.85
CA SER A 488 -26.27 13.41 -2.91
C SER A 488 -26.57 14.13 -4.24
N GLY A 489 -25.57 14.46 -5.06
CA GLY A 489 -25.74 15.32 -6.24
C GLY A 489 -25.40 14.73 -7.63
N GLY A 490 -24.96 13.47 -7.71
CA GLY A 490 -24.45 12.91 -8.96
C GLY A 490 -25.51 12.48 -9.99
N SER A 491 -25.30 12.79 -11.27
CA SER A 491 -26.05 12.19 -12.38
C SER A 491 -25.54 10.76 -12.66
N GLY A 492 -26.39 9.73 -12.52
CA GLY A 492 -26.02 8.31 -12.71
C GLY A 492 -27.18 7.34 -12.53
N ASP A 493 -26.94 6.02 -12.63
CA ASP A 493 -27.89 4.87 -12.68
C ASP A 493 -28.83 4.68 -11.45
N GLY A 494 -29.22 5.76 -10.77
CA GLY A 494 -30.01 5.73 -9.56
C GLY A 494 -29.19 5.38 -8.31
N PRO A 495 -29.77 5.53 -7.12
CA PRO A 495 -29.09 5.23 -5.87
C PRO A 495 -28.65 3.75 -5.85
N SER A 496 -27.41 3.47 -5.44
CA SER A 496 -27.00 2.12 -5.06
C SER A 496 -27.98 1.53 -4.06
N ALA A 497 -28.14 0.21 -4.06
CA ALA A 497 -28.86 -0.49 -3.00
C ALA A 497 -28.12 -0.44 -1.64
N PHE A 498 -26.82 -0.07 -1.63
CA PHE A 498 -25.91 0.00 -0.48
C PHE A 498 -24.69 0.85 -0.83
N ASP A 499 -24.18 1.65 0.10
CA ASP A 499 -22.95 2.43 -0.11
C ASP A 499 -21.70 1.55 0.02
N ILE A 500 -21.78 0.54 0.89
CA ILE A 500 -20.70 -0.41 1.17
C ILE A 500 -21.19 -1.85 0.97
N ARG A 501 -20.45 -2.67 0.20
CA ARG A 501 -20.75 -4.09 -0.04
C ARG A 501 -19.54 -5.00 0.26
N LEU A 502 -19.68 -5.94 1.18
CA LEU A 502 -18.58 -6.73 1.80
C LEU A 502 -18.70 -8.28 1.70
N SER A 503 -18.58 -8.95 0.56
CA SER A 503 -18.76 -10.42 0.52
C SER A 503 -17.50 -11.19 0.94
N GLY A 504 -17.51 -11.93 2.06
CA GLY A 504 -16.35 -12.68 2.53
C GLY A 504 -16.50 -13.30 3.92
N TYR A 505 -15.37 -13.57 4.56
CA TYR A 505 -15.22 -14.09 5.92
C TYR A 505 -14.75 -12.96 6.84
N ASP A 506 -15.43 -12.76 7.98
CA ASP A 506 -15.01 -11.80 9.01
C ASP A 506 -14.80 -10.37 8.49
N LEU A 507 -15.70 -9.94 7.61
CA LEU A 507 -15.77 -8.56 7.14
C LEU A 507 -16.73 -7.76 8.02
N GLY A 508 -16.31 -6.57 8.38
CA GLY A 508 -17.00 -5.69 9.29
C GLY A 508 -17.15 -4.27 8.76
N CYS A 509 -18.21 -3.61 9.21
CA CYS A 509 -18.42 -2.18 8.99
C CYS A 509 -18.91 -1.54 10.28
N TYR A 510 -18.29 -0.43 10.66
CA TYR A 510 -18.68 0.31 11.86
C TYR A 510 -19.71 1.40 11.57
N THR A 511 -20.48 1.77 12.59
CA THR A 511 -21.49 2.85 12.55
C THR A 511 -20.91 4.26 12.45
N THR A 512 -19.59 4.40 12.60
CA THR A 512 -18.83 5.65 12.45
C THR A 512 -18.78 6.18 11.01
N ASN A 513 -19.14 5.36 10.02
CA ASN A 513 -19.24 5.81 8.64
C ASN A 513 -20.43 6.77 8.47
N ASP A 514 -20.15 8.02 8.08
CA ASP A 514 -21.16 9.06 7.88
C ASP A 514 -21.75 8.99 6.47
N GLN A 515 -23.06 8.86 6.36
CA GLN A 515 -23.74 8.55 5.10
C GLN A 515 -24.88 9.53 4.83
N GLU A 516 -24.77 10.29 3.75
CA GLU A 516 -25.90 11.11 3.27
C GLU A 516 -26.99 10.24 2.61
N ALA A 517 -26.65 9.03 2.15
CA ALA A 517 -27.48 8.21 1.25
C ALA A 517 -28.09 6.93 1.87
N ARG A 518 -28.60 6.98 3.12
CA ARG A 518 -29.58 6.03 3.74
C ARG A 518 -29.37 4.50 3.70
N GLN A 519 -28.42 3.92 2.96
CA GLN A 519 -28.45 2.48 2.65
C GLN A 519 -27.36 1.66 3.32
N GLY A 520 -26.47 2.27 4.10
CA GLY A 520 -25.68 1.53 5.06
C GLY A 520 -24.68 0.56 4.42
N CYS A 521 -24.24 -0.36 5.27
CA CYS A 521 -23.45 -1.50 4.88
C CYS A 521 -24.36 -2.68 4.53
N GLY A 522 -24.12 -3.28 3.36
CA GLY A 522 -25.09 -4.17 2.73
C GLY A 522 -24.54 -5.52 2.37
N ASP A 523 -25.24 -6.59 2.77
CA ASP A 523 -24.83 -7.95 2.50
C ASP A 523 -25.24 -8.50 1.13
N GLY A 524 -24.27 -8.81 0.25
CA GLY A 524 -24.55 -9.43 -1.03
C GLY A 524 -23.33 -9.87 -1.84
N GLY A 525 -23.55 -10.81 -2.76
CA GLY A 525 -22.51 -11.39 -3.64
C GLY A 525 -21.99 -12.77 -3.23
N GLN A 526 -22.62 -13.41 -2.25
CA GLN A 526 -22.05 -14.54 -1.52
C GLN A 526 -22.18 -15.92 -2.18
N ARG A 527 -23.04 -16.06 -3.19
CA ARG A 527 -23.45 -17.37 -3.72
C ARG A 527 -22.28 -18.25 -4.21
N GLY A 528 -21.12 -17.66 -4.50
CA GLY A 528 -19.93 -18.37 -4.95
C GLY A 528 -18.94 -18.73 -3.84
N ILE A 529 -19.10 -18.19 -2.62
CA ILE A 529 -18.14 -18.42 -1.53
C ILE A 529 -18.27 -19.86 -1.03
N PRO A 530 -17.17 -20.64 -0.96
CA PRO A 530 -17.21 -22.01 -0.45
C PRO A 530 -17.75 -22.11 0.98
N THR A 531 -18.45 -23.20 1.30
CA THR A 531 -18.91 -23.49 2.66
C THR A 531 -17.73 -23.50 3.65
N GLY A 532 -17.88 -22.80 4.78
CA GLY A 532 -16.82 -22.63 5.78
C GLY A 532 -15.86 -21.46 5.51
N PHE A 533 -15.97 -20.81 4.34
CA PHE A 533 -15.23 -19.60 3.97
C PHE A 533 -16.12 -18.36 3.98
N TYR A 534 -17.32 -18.50 4.52
CA TYR A 534 -18.29 -17.43 4.72
C TYR A 534 -18.65 -17.38 6.21
N ASN A 535 -18.53 -16.20 6.80
CA ASN A 535 -19.11 -15.89 8.11
C ASN A 535 -20.03 -14.69 7.94
N LYS A 536 -21.13 -14.66 8.72
CA LYS A 536 -22.04 -13.51 8.70
C LYS A 536 -21.25 -12.29 9.14
N ARG A 537 -21.40 -11.21 8.36
CA ARG A 537 -20.70 -9.94 8.59
C ARG A 537 -21.09 -9.32 9.91
N LEU A 538 -20.16 -8.53 10.44
CA LEU A 538 -20.36 -7.77 11.65
C LEU A 538 -20.71 -6.32 11.29
N PHE A 539 -21.88 -5.87 11.74
CA PHE A 539 -22.30 -4.48 11.69
C PHE A 539 -22.49 -4.04 13.13
N GLY A 540 -21.86 -2.95 13.54
CA GLY A 540 -21.84 -2.59 14.95
C GLY A 540 -21.07 -1.32 15.23
N GLU A 541 -21.05 -0.96 16.51
CA GLU A 541 -20.25 0.15 17.01
C GLU A 541 -18.77 -0.18 16.93
N LYS A 542 -17.95 0.84 16.70
CA LYS A 542 -16.50 0.72 16.76
C LYS A 542 -16.09 0.41 18.20
N PRO A 543 -15.24 -0.61 18.45
CA PRO A 543 -14.69 -0.86 19.77
C PRO A 543 -13.98 0.38 20.32
N VAL A 544 -14.03 0.57 21.63
CA VAL A 544 -13.38 1.71 22.30
C VAL A 544 -11.87 1.59 22.11
N ALA A 545 -11.28 2.60 21.45
CA ALA A 545 -9.83 2.67 21.30
C ALA A 545 -9.16 2.72 22.69
N PRO A 546 -8.01 2.04 22.89
CA PRO A 546 -7.19 2.23 24.08
C PRO A 546 -6.59 3.63 24.13
N ASP A 547 -6.01 3.98 25.28
CA ASP A 547 -5.11 5.13 25.37
C ASP A 547 -3.87 4.94 24.47
N SER A 548 -3.19 6.05 24.12
CA SER A 548 -1.96 6.02 23.34
C SER A 548 -0.88 5.16 24.01
N PRO A 549 -0.07 4.41 23.24
CA PRO A 549 1.11 3.68 23.72
C PRO A 549 2.00 4.48 24.69
N GLY A 550 2.19 5.78 24.46
CA GLY A 550 3.00 6.65 25.33
C GLY A 550 2.49 6.75 26.78
N THR A 551 1.19 6.55 26.99
CA THR A 551 0.55 6.60 28.32
C THR A 551 0.99 5.44 29.22
N TYR A 552 1.38 4.31 28.63
CA TYR A 552 1.70 3.07 29.37
C TYR A 552 3.19 2.93 29.74
N GLY A 553 4.02 3.94 29.49
CA GLY A 553 5.40 4.02 30.00
C GLY A 553 6.49 3.37 29.13
N GLY A 554 6.26 3.29 27.81
CA GLY A 554 7.31 2.92 26.84
C GLY A 554 8.06 4.15 26.33
N PHE A 555 9.39 4.01 26.15
CA PHE A 555 10.36 4.95 25.60
C PHE A 555 9.80 6.27 25.03
N TYR A 556 9.86 7.33 25.84
CA TYR A 556 10.01 8.71 25.40
C TYR A 556 11.27 9.29 26.04
#